data_AF-A0A5C3ML07-F1
#
_entry.id   AF-A0A5C3ML07-F1
#
_cell.length_a   1.000
_cell.length_b   1.000
_cell.length_c   1.000
_cell.angle_alpha   90.00
_cell.angle_beta   90.00
_cell.angle_gamma   90.00
#
_symmetry.space_group_name_H-M   'P 1'
#
loop_
_entity.id
_entity.type
_entity.pdbx_description
1 polymer ?
#
loop_
_entity_poly.entity_id
_entity_poly.type
_entity_poly.pdbx_seq_one_letter_code
_entity_poly.pdbx_strand_id
1 'polypeptide(L)'
;MSLNLPVLIAASVATLSIIALYKKFKGGLISYIRGPKSNSFIFGHLLEIGYSPAGDFHFPWQDEFGSVIRIKALFGADKLILSDPKALQYIFHKSAYSFTKPNAARTLMHTMDGPDLVWSEVP
;
A
#
# COMPACT_ATOMS: atom_id res chain seq x y z
N MET A 1 19.35 37.22 -4.60
CA MET A 1 19.61 35.95 -5.32
C MET A 1 18.29 35.46 -5.89
N SER A 2 17.92 35.91 -7.09
CA SER A 2 16.64 35.57 -7.72
C SER A 2 16.70 34.12 -8.21
N LEU A 3 15.91 33.23 -7.62
CA LEU A 3 15.75 31.88 -8.15
C LEU A 3 15.08 31.98 -9.52
N ASN A 4 15.79 31.54 -10.56
CA ASN A 4 15.27 31.52 -11.91
C ASN A 4 14.21 30.40 -12.03
N LEU A 5 13.00 30.77 -12.48
CA LEU A 5 11.90 29.84 -12.76
C LEU A 5 12.32 28.57 -13.55
N PRO A 6 13.18 28.64 -14.61
CA PRO A 6 13.61 27.43 -15.31
C PRO A 6 14.44 26.46 -14.44
N VAL A 7 15.20 26.97 -13.47
CA VAL A 7 16.00 26.14 -12.55
C VAL A 7 15.09 25.39 -11.59
N LEU A 8 14.01 26.02 -11.13
CA LEU A 8 13.00 25.36 -10.28
C LEU A 8 12.25 24.25 -11.03
N ILE A 9 11.91 24.47 -12.30
CA ILE A 9 11.24 23.45 -13.14
C ILE A 9 12.19 22.28 -13.42
N ALA A 10 13.44 22.55 -13.78
CA ALA A 10 14.42 21.50 -14.03
C ALA A 10 14.68 20.65 -12.77
N ALA A 11 14.78 21.30 -11.60
CA ALA A 11 14.96 20.61 -10.33
C ALA A 11 13.74 19.73 -9.96
N SER A 12 12.52 20.22 -10.17
CA SER A 12 11.31 19.44 -9.88
C SER A 12 11.18 18.21 -10.80
N VAL A 13 11.46 18.37 -12.09
CA VAL A 13 11.44 17.26 -13.06
C VAL A 13 12.52 16.23 -12.74
N ALA A 14 13.74 16.66 -12.39
CA ALA A 14 14.81 15.76 -11.99
C ALA A 14 14.42 14.96 -10.72
N THR A 15 13.85 15.65 -9.73
CA THR A 15 13.41 15.02 -8.47
C THR A 15 12.30 14.00 -8.72
N LEU A 16 11.28 14.33 -9.52
CA LEU A 16 10.20 13.41 -9.88
C LEU A 16 10.73 12.20 -10.65
N SER A 17 11.69 12.41 -11.56
CA SER A 17 12.31 11.33 -12.34
C SER A 17 13.08 10.36 -11.44
N ILE A 18 13.85 10.87 -10.48
CA ILE A 18 14.58 10.05 -9.49
C ILE A 18 13.60 9.25 -8.64
N ILE A 19 12.52 9.87 -8.16
CA ILE A 19 11.48 9.18 -7.37
C ILE A 19 10.81 8.08 -8.20
N ALA A 20 10.47 8.36 -9.46
CA ALA A 20 9.86 7.38 -10.36
C ALA A 20 10.80 6.19 -10.62
N LEU A 21 12.10 6.46 -10.85
CA LEU A 21 13.11 5.42 -11.02
C LEU A 21 13.26 4.58 -9.75
N TYR A 22 13.39 5.22 -8.59
CA TYR A 22 13.49 4.55 -7.31
C TYR A 22 12.29 3.63 -7.06
N LYS A 23 11.06 4.13 -7.31
CA LYS A 23 9.84 3.32 -7.20
C LYS A 23 9.84 2.13 -8.16
N LYS A 24 10.31 2.31 -9.41
CA LYS A 24 10.39 1.25 -10.41
C LYS A 24 11.38 0.16 -10.00
N PHE A 25 12.56 0.54 -9.50
CA PHE A 25 13.60 -0.40 -9.08
C PHE A 25 13.31 -1.07 -7.73
N LYS A 26 12.56 -0.41 -6.83
CA LYS A 26 12.10 -1.00 -5.57
C LYS A 26 10.93 -1.97 -5.75
N GLY A 27 10.49 -2.24 -6.98
CA GLY A 27 9.55 -3.32 -7.33
C GLY A 27 10.14 -4.71 -7.08
N GLY A 28 10.58 -4.97 -5.85
CA GLY A 28 11.19 -6.21 -5.40
C GLY A 28 10.21 -7.37 -5.38
N LEU A 29 10.69 -8.50 -4.84
CA LEU A 29 10.12 -9.86 -4.76
C LEU A 29 8.59 -10.01 -4.82
N ILE A 30 7.85 -9.04 -4.29
CA ILE A 30 6.39 -8.94 -4.36
C ILE A 30 5.89 -8.97 -5.81
N SER A 31 6.63 -8.43 -6.78
CA SER A 31 6.22 -8.38 -8.20
C SER A 31 5.98 -9.77 -8.83
N TYR A 32 6.57 -10.84 -8.29
CA TYR A 32 6.36 -12.22 -8.71
C TYR A 32 5.04 -12.83 -8.23
N ILE A 33 4.37 -12.19 -7.26
CA ILE A 33 3.08 -12.64 -6.75
C ILE A 33 1.98 -12.27 -7.75
N ARG A 34 1.12 -13.25 -8.04
CA ARG A 34 -0.02 -13.11 -8.94
C ARG A 34 -1.08 -12.19 -8.34
N GLY A 35 -1.86 -11.54 -9.19
CA GLY A 35 -2.96 -10.71 -8.77
C GLY A 35 -3.64 -10.00 -9.93
N PRO A 36 -4.77 -9.33 -9.67
CA PRO A 36 -5.56 -8.67 -10.68
C PRO A 36 -4.78 -7.56 -11.40
N LYS A 37 -5.13 -7.34 -12.67
CA LYS A 37 -4.59 -6.20 -13.43
C LYS A 37 -5.28 -4.92 -12.98
N SER A 38 -4.49 -3.93 -12.62
CA SER A 38 -4.99 -2.62 -12.17
C SER A 38 -5.52 -1.79 -13.33
N ASN A 39 -6.76 -1.30 -13.20
CA ASN A 39 -7.38 -0.41 -14.19
C ASN A 39 -6.87 1.04 -14.13
N SER A 40 -6.35 1.49 -12.99
CA SER A 40 -5.84 2.85 -12.79
C SER A 40 -4.46 2.85 -12.12
N PHE A 41 -3.56 3.73 -12.58
CA PHE A 41 -2.27 3.95 -11.91
C PHE A 41 -2.39 4.81 -10.65
N ILE A 42 -3.27 5.82 -10.69
CA ILE A 42 -3.42 6.78 -9.59
C ILE A 42 -4.08 6.10 -8.39
N PHE A 43 -5.20 5.42 -8.63
CA PHE A 43 -6.00 4.82 -7.57
C PHE A 43 -5.72 3.34 -7.31
N GLY A 44 -5.07 2.64 -8.25
CA GLY A 44 -4.91 1.20 -8.14
C GLY A 44 -6.29 0.51 -8.09
N HIS A 45 -6.46 -0.37 -7.10
CA HIS A 45 -7.72 -1.05 -6.77
C HIS A 45 -8.47 -0.39 -5.60
N LEU A 46 -8.04 0.78 -5.14
CA LEU A 46 -8.58 1.39 -3.91
C LEU A 46 -10.07 1.75 -4.06
N LEU A 47 -10.49 2.21 -5.24
CA LEU A 47 -11.89 2.54 -5.51
C LEU A 47 -12.76 1.28 -5.56
N GLU A 48 -12.29 0.23 -6.22
CA GLU A 48 -12.98 -1.06 -6.28
C GLU A 48 -13.19 -1.61 -4.86
N ILE A 49 -12.13 -1.66 -4.05
CA ILE A 49 -12.21 -2.16 -2.67
C ILE A 49 -13.06 -1.24 -1.77
N GLY A 50 -12.97 0.08 -1.96
CA GLY A 50 -13.62 1.06 -1.07
C GLY A 50 -15.11 1.28 -1.34
N TYR A 51 -15.57 1.07 -2.58
CA TYR A 51 -16.98 1.31 -2.96
C TYR A 51 -17.81 0.03 -3.08
N SER A 52 -17.19 -1.15 -3.08
CA SER A 52 -17.94 -2.39 -3.13
C SER A 52 -18.19 -3.00 -1.75
N PRO A 53 -19.29 -3.75 -1.60
CA PRO A 53 -19.51 -4.60 -0.44
C PRO A 53 -18.30 -5.47 -0.12
N ALA A 54 -18.07 -5.67 1.18
CA ALA A 54 -16.99 -6.51 1.66
C ALA A 54 -17.16 -7.94 1.12
N GLY A 55 -16.14 -8.46 0.45
CA GLY A 55 -16.12 -9.81 -0.10
C GLY A 55 -16.29 -9.87 -1.62
N ASP A 56 -16.99 -8.91 -2.24
CA ASP A 56 -17.33 -8.95 -3.67
C ASP A 56 -16.10 -9.06 -4.58
N PHE A 57 -15.01 -8.38 -4.22
CA PHE A 57 -13.74 -8.51 -4.93
C PHE A 57 -12.78 -9.51 -4.28
N HIS A 58 -12.90 -9.73 -2.96
CA HIS A 58 -11.95 -10.56 -2.24
C HIS A 58 -12.14 -12.05 -2.54
N PHE A 59 -13.38 -12.56 -2.59
CA PHE A 59 -13.63 -13.97 -2.86
C PHE A 59 -13.23 -14.37 -4.29
N PRO A 60 -13.65 -13.66 -5.36
CA PRO A 60 -13.24 -14.04 -6.71
C PRO A 60 -11.73 -13.98 -6.93
N TRP A 61 -11.05 -12.96 -6.38
CA TRP A 61 -9.59 -12.89 -6.47
C TRP A 61 -8.92 -14.01 -5.68
N GLN A 62 -9.47 -14.41 -4.54
CA GLN A 62 -8.95 -15.53 -3.76
C GLN A 62 -9.11 -16.85 -4.52
N ASP A 63 -10.25 -17.07 -5.17
CA ASP A 63 -10.49 -18.26 -5.99
C ASP A 63 -9.54 -18.32 -7.21
N GLU A 64 -9.26 -17.17 -7.84
CA GLU A 64 -8.39 -17.09 -9.01
C GLU A 64 -6.89 -17.15 -8.68
N PHE A 65 -6.44 -16.36 -7.69
CA PHE A 65 -5.02 -16.15 -7.43
C PHE A 65 -4.49 -16.93 -6.23
N GLY A 66 -5.38 -17.36 -5.32
CA GLY A 66 -5.08 -18.11 -4.11
C GLY A 66 -5.04 -17.25 -2.84
N SER A 67 -4.37 -17.77 -1.80
CA SER A 67 -4.33 -17.15 -0.47
C SER A 67 -3.42 -15.92 -0.34
N VAL A 68 -2.58 -15.64 -1.34
CA VAL A 68 -1.66 -14.50 -1.37
C VAL A 68 -1.79 -13.78 -2.69
N ILE A 69 -2.29 -12.54 -2.64
CA ILE A 69 -2.69 -11.79 -3.84
C ILE A 69 -1.99 -10.44 -3.83
N ARG A 70 -1.40 -10.07 -4.96
CA ARG A 70 -0.83 -8.74 -5.16
C ARG A 70 -1.87 -7.79 -5.71
N ILE A 71 -2.07 -6.67 -5.03
CA ILE A 71 -2.89 -5.56 -5.51
C ILE A 71 -2.06 -4.29 -5.69
N LYS A 72 -2.54 -3.40 -6.53
CA LYS A 72 -2.03 -2.03 -6.66
C LYS A 72 -2.79 -1.08 -5.75
N ALA A 73 -2.06 -0.32 -4.94
CA ALA A 73 -2.54 0.82 -4.16
C ALA A 73 -2.23 2.14 -4.90
N LEU A 74 -2.38 3.27 -4.21
CA LEU A 74 -2.14 4.61 -4.75
C LEU A 74 -0.76 4.72 -5.42
N PHE A 75 -0.73 5.37 -6.60
CA PHE A 75 0.49 5.61 -7.38
C PHE A 75 1.28 4.34 -7.70
N GLY A 76 0.58 3.25 -8.02
CA GLY A 76 1.14 1.98 -8.47
C GLY A 76 1.91 1.18 -7.42
N ALA A 77 1.82 1.56 -6.14
CA ALA A 77 2.47 0.84 -5.04
C ALA A 77 1.90 -0.59 -4.93
N ASP A 78 2.76 -1.58 -4.78
CA ASP A 78 2.32 -2.96 -4.56
C ASP A 78 1.94 -3.17 -3.09
N LYS A 79 0.79 -3.83 -2.87
CA LYS A 79 0.33 -4.32 -1.57
C LYS A 79 -0.10 -5.77 -1.69
N LEU A 80 -0.12 -6.47 -0.55
CA LEU A 80 -0.53 -7.87 -0.47
C LEU A 80 -1.84 -8.00 0.29
N ILE A 81 -2.74 -8.82 -0.23
CA ILE A 81 -3.86 -9.40 0.50
C ILE A 81 -3.42 -10.81 0.92
N LEU A 82 -3.58 -11.12 2.20
CA LEU A 82 -3.19 -12.39 2.80
C LEU A 82 -4.41 -13.05 3.45
N SER A 83 -4.75 -14.23 2.98
CA SER A 83 -5.82 -15.09 3.51
C SER A 83 -5.27 -16.43 4.06
N ASP A 84 -3.95 -16.58 4.17
CA ASP A 84 -3.30 -17.78 4.68
C ASP A 84 -3.29 -17.80 6.23
N PRO A 85 -3.91 -18.79 6.90
CA PRO A 85 -3.99 -18.83 8.36
C PRO A 85 -2.63 -18.87 9.06
N LYS A 86 -1.63 -19.52 8.47
CA LYS A 86 -0.29 -19.64 9.05
C LYS A 86 0.47 -18.33 8.91
N ALA A 87 0.33 -17.63 7.79
CA ALA A 87 0.88 -16.29 7.60
C ALA A 87 0.25 -15.28 8.57
N LEU A 88 -1.09 -15.29 8.68
CA LEU A 88 -1.81 -14.43 9.63
C LEU A 88 -1.41 -14.73 11.08
N GLN A 89 -1.30 -16.01 11.45
CA GLN A 89 -0.83 -16.41 12.78
C GLN A 89 0.57 -15.86 13.05
N TYR A 90 1.49 -15.96 12.09
CA TYR A 90 2.84 -15.44 12.23
C TYR A 90 2.85 -13.92 12.41
N ILE A 91 2.13 -13.20 11.54
CA ILE A 91 2.04 -11.74 11.56
C ILE A 91 1.46 -11.26 12.89
N PHE A 92 0.33 -11.82 13.31
CA PHE A 92 -0.38 -11.33 14.50
C PHE A 92 0.19 -11.82 15.84
N HIS A 93 0.79 -13.02 15.90
CA HIS A 93 1.24 -13.59 17.18
C HIS A 93 2.75 -13.62 17.36
N LYS A 94 3.52 -13.96 16.32
CA LYS A 94 4.97 -14.16 16.45
C LYS A 94 5.78 -12.89 16.18
N SER A 95 5.29 -12.05 15.27
CA SER A 95 6.08 -10.96 14.70
C SER A 95 5.31 -9.64 14.66
N ALA A 96 4.32 -9.44 15.53
CA ALA A 96 3.40 -8.30 15.48
C ALA A 96 4.13 -6.94 15.41
N TYR A 97 5.20 -6.75 16.20
CA TYR A 97 5.98 -5.51 16.20
C TYR A 97 6.82 -5.29 14.94
N SER A 98 7.03 -6.31 14.12
CA SER A 98 7.69 -6.17 12.80
C SER A 98 6.71 -5.75 11.70
N PHE A 99 5.40 -5.89 11.93
CA PHE A 99 4.33 -5.55 11.00
C PHE A 99 3.45 -4.43 11.58
N THR A 100 4.05 -3.25 11.76
CA THR A 100 3.35 -2.08 12.30
C THR A 100 2.26 -1.58 11.36
N LYS A 101 1.22 -0.96 11.92
CA LYS A 101 0.14 -0.40 11.09
C LYS A 101 0.70 0.73 10.24
N PRO A 102 0.22 0.90 9.00
CA PRO A 102 0.61 2.04 8.19
C PRO A 102 0.25 3.36 8.89
N ASN A 103 1.16 4.34 8.86
CA ASN A 103 0.97 5.65 9.48
C ASN A 103 -0.39 6.29 9.13
N ALA A 104 -0.84 6.17 7.88
CA ALA A 104 -2.13 6.70 7.45
C ALA A 104 -3.31 6.08 8.21
N ALA A 105 -3.29 4.77 8.45
CA ALA A 105 -4.32 4.08 9.23
C ALA A 105 -4.26 4.51 10.71
N ARG A 106 -3.05 4.65 11.26
CA ARG A 106 -2.83 5.11 12.63
C ARG A 106 -3.36 6.54 12.86
N THR A 107 -3.11 7.46 11.92
CA THR A 107 -3.63 8.83 11.99
C THR A 107 -5.15 8.88 11.86
N LEU A 108 -5.73 8.04 11.00
CA LEU A 108 -7.19 7.92 10.89
C LEU A 108 -7.81 7.44 12.20
N MET A 109 -7.25 6.40 12.81
CA MET A 109 -7.70 5.88 14.11
C MET A 109 -7.59 6.96 15.20
N HIS A 110 -6.46 7.68 15.27
CA HIS A 110 -6.30 8.79 16.22
C HIS A 110 -7.34 9.90 16.03
N THR A 111 -7.72 10.19 14.78
CA THR A 111 -8.71 11.23 14.49
C THR A 111 -10.12 10.78 14.89
N MET A 112 -10.43 9.50 14.76
CA MET A 112 -11.74 8.94 15.10
C MET A 112 -11.90 8.72 16.60
N ASP A 113 -10.90 8.12 17.25
CA ASP A 113 -10.98 7.62 18.62
C ASP A 113 -10.22 8.51 19.64
N GLY A 114 -9.42 9.46 19.17
CA GLY A 114 -8.53 10.26 20.00
C GLY A 114 -7.24 9.51 20.39
N PRO A 115 -6.50 9.99 21.40
CA PRO A 115 -5.32 9.32 21.92
C PRO A 115 -5.71 8.08 22.73
N ASP A 116 -5.96 6.97 22.04
CA ASP A 116 -6.39 5.69 22.63
C ASP A 116 -5.33 4.57 22.52
N LEU A 117 -5.57 3.46 23.22
CA LEU A 117 -4.79 2.23 23.18
C LEU A 117 -4.63 1.67 21.76
N VAL A 118 -5.66 1.81 20.91
CA VAL A 118 -5.59 1.34 19.51
C VAL A 118 -4.52 2.09 18.71
N TRP A 119 -4.24 3.34 19.07
CA TRP A 119 -3.22 4.19 18.45
C TRP A 119 -1.84 4.04 19.09
N SER A 120 -1.74 3.68 20.37
CA SER A 120 -0.52 3.81 21.19
C SER A 120 0.56 2.75 20.96
N GLU A 121 0.56 2.06 19.82
CA GLU A 121 1.60 1.07 19.48
C GLU A 121 3.01 1.69 19.46
N VAL A 122 3.96 0.97 20.05
CA VAL A 122 5.37 1.37 20.18
C VAL A 122 6.05 1.27 18.82
N PRO A 123 6.74 2.33 18.34
CA PRO A 123 7.44 2.33 17.05
C PRO A 123 8.67 1.42 17.02
#